data_AF-A0A2I2Z7R2-F1
#
_entry.id   AF-A0A2I2Z7R2-F1
#
_cell.length_a   1.000
_cell.length_b   1.000
_cell.length_c   1.000
_cell.angle_alpha   90.00
_cell.angle_beta   90.00
_cell.angle_gamma   90.00
#
_symmetry.space_group_name_H-M   'P 1'
#
loop_
_entity.id
_entity.type
_entity.pdbx_description
1 polymer ?
#
loop_
_entity_poly.entity_id
_entity_poly.type
_entity_poly.pdbx_seq_one_letter_code
_entity_poly.pdbx_strand_id
1 'polypeptide(L)'
;MSSGNAKIGHPAPNFKATAEEGISFRGLFIVDDMGILRQITVSDLPVDCSVDETLRLVQAFQFTDKHGEVCLAGWKPGSDTIKPDVQKSKEYFSKQK
;
A
#
# COMPACT_ATOMS: atom_id res chain seq x y z
N MET A 1 -24.79 1.15 -7.70
CA MET A 1 -25.17 0.56 -6.40
C MET A 1 -24.38 -0.72 -6.20
N SER A 2 -23.24 -0.66 -5.53
CA SER A 2 -22.61 -1.82 -4.87
C SER A 2 -21.74 -1.27 -3.75
N SER A 3 -22.37 -1.03 -2.62
CA SER A 3 -21.72 -0.72 -1.34
C SER A 3 -21.03 -2.00 -0.86
N GLY A 4 -19.71 -2.07 -1.04
CA GLY A 4 -18.89 -3.16 -0.53
C GLY A 4 -18.92 -3.17 1.00
N ASN A 5 -19.52 -4.21 1.59
CA ASN A 5 -19.50 -4.46 3.02
C ASN A 5 -18.11 -4.89 3.47
N ALA A 6 -17.18 -3.93 3.64
CA ALA A 6 -15.95 -4.18 4.37
C ALA A 6 -16.29 -4.35 5.85
N LYS A 7 -16.39 -5.60 6.33
CA LYS A 7 -16.37 -5.88 7.77
C LYS A 7 -14.96 -5.63 8.27
N ILE A 8 -14.73 -4.49 8.91
CA ILE A 8 -13.52 -4.26 9.69
C ILE A 8 -13.50 -5.35 10.77
N GLY A 9 -12.46 -6.19 10.74
CA GLY A 9 -12.34 -7.35 11.63
C GLY A 9 -12.46 -6.96 13.10
N HIS A 10 -12.83 -7.92 13.95
CA HIS A 10 -12.82 -7.75 15.39
C HIS A 10 -11.48 -7.12 15.81
N PRO A 11 -11.48 -6.10 16.70
CA PRO A 11 -10.25 -5.56 17.26
C PRO A 11 -9.43 -6.75 17.78
N ALA A 12 -8.15 -6.83 17.40
CA ALA A 12 -7.31 -7.90 17.91
C ALA A 12 -7.42 -7.87 19.44
N PRO A 13 -7.87 -8.97 20.08
CA PRO A 13 -8.01 -8.99 21.52
C PRO A 13 -6.62 -8.72 22.08
N ASN A 14 -6.48 -7.61 22.82
CA ASN A 14 -5.24 -7.05 23.37
C ASN A 14 -4.44 -6.05 22.51
N PHE A 15 -5.00 -5.48 21.43
CA PHE A 15 -4.37 -4.30 20.79
C PHE A 15 -4.54 -3.06 21.68
N LYS A 16 -3.54 -2.79 22.52
CA LYS A 16 -3.46 -1.59 23.37
C LYS A 16 -2.53 -0.57 22.71
N ALA A 17 -3.08 0.28 21.84
CA ALA A 17 -2.37 1.44 21.31
C ALA A 17 -2.41 2.61 22.32
N THR A 18 -1.88 2.39 23.52
CA THR A 18 -1.68 3.48 24.49
C THR A 18 -0.26 3.99 24.32
N ALA A 19 -0.11 5.17 23.71
CA ALA A 19 1.13 5.93 23.84
C ALA A 19 1.25 6.34 25.32
N GLU A 20 1.97 5.56 26.13
CA GLU A 20 1.96 5.76 27.58
C GLU A 20 2.66 7.04 28.05
N GLU A 21 3.29 7.83 27.17
CA GLU A 21 4.10 8.99 27.59
C GLU A 21 4.03 10.21 26.65
N GLY A 22 2.98 10.34 25.83
CA GLY A 22 2.88 11.47 24.87
C GLY A 22 3.90 11.40 23.71
N ILE A 23 4.51 10.23 23.51
CA ILE A 23 5.47 9.94 22.43
C ILE A 23 4.70 9.33 21.25
N SER A 24 5.02 9.78 20.03
CA SER A 24 4.45 9.22 18.80
C SER A 24 5.05 7.84 18.47
N PHE A 25 4.22 6.93 17.95
CA PHE A 25 4.70 5.74 17.26
C PHE A 25 5.54 6.09 16.02
N ARG A 26 6.27 5.11 15.47
CA ARG A 26 7.11 5.31 14.28
C ARG A 26 6.23 5.38 13.05
N GLY A 27 5.93 6.61 12.62
CA GLY A 27 5.17 6.88 11.40
C GLY A 27 6.09 7.17 10.21
N LEU A 28 5.83 6.49 9.09
CA LEU A 28 6.41 6.79 7.78
C LEU A 28 5.28 7.20 6.83
N PHE A 29 5.51 8.27 6.08
CA PHE A 29 4.54 8.83 5.14
C PHE A 29 5.20 8.99 3.77
N ILE A 30 4.55 8.47 2.73
CA ILE A 30 4.93 8.73 1.34
C ILE A 30 3.99 9.79 0.79
N VAL A 31 4.54 10.94 0.43
CA VAL A 31 3.82 12.09 -0.15
C VAL A 31 4.34 12.29 -1.57
N ASP A 32 3.44 12.48 -2.54
CA ASP A 32 3.81 12.72 -3.93
C ASP A 32 4.21 14.18 -4.20
N ASP A 33 4.58 14.47 -5.45
CA ASP A 33 5.00 15.79 -5.92
C ASP A 33 3.87 16.83 -5.95
N MET A 34 2.62 16.39 -5.87
CA MET A 34 1.44 17.24 -5.71
C MET A 34 1.08 17.48 -4.24
N GLY A 35 1.86 16.95 -3.30
CA GLY A 35 1.61 17.05 -1.86
C GLY A 35 0.48 16.14 -1.37
N ILE A 36 0.08 15.13 -2.14
CA ILE A 36 -0.96 14.17 -1.77
C ILE A 36 -0.31 13.02 -0.99
N LEU A 37 -0.90 12.67 0.14
CA LEU A 37 -0.49 11.52 0.94
C LEU A 37 -0.91 10.21 0.23
N ARG A 38 0.08 9.38 -0.11
CA ARG A 38 -0.11 8.14 -0.90
C ARG A 38 -0.07 6.88 -0.05
N GLN A 39 0.72 6.88 1.02
CA GLN A 39 0.89 5.72 1.89
C GLN A 39 1.31 6.12 3.30
N ILE A 40 0.86 5.34 4.29
CA ILE A 40 1.22 5.48 5.70
C ILE A 40 1.62 4.10 6.23
N THR A 41 2.80 4.02 6.84
CA THR A 41 3.20 2.89 7.71
C THR A 41 3.29 3.39 9.13
N VAL A 42 2.65 2.69 10.07
CA VAL A 42 2.82 2.95 11.51
C VAL A 42 3.34 1.68 12.15
N SER A 43 4.54 1.75 12.72
CA SER A 43 5.16 0.65 13.47
C SER A 43 5.24 0.99 14.95
N ASP A 44 5.19 -0.06 15.78
CA ASP A 44 5.40 0.07 17.23
C ASP A 44 6.85 0.50 17.54
N LEU A 45 7.10 1.05 18.73
CA LEU A 45 8.39 1.60 19.14
C LEU A 45 9.60 0.64 19.00
N PRO A 46 9.51 -0.67 19.31
CA PRO A 46 10.65 -1.57 19.25
C PRO A 46 10.95 -2.11 17.84
N VAL A 47 10.07 -1.89 16.86
CA VAL A 47 10.20 -2.46 15.51
C VAL A 47 10.16 -1.34 14.48
N ASP A 48 11.19 -1.24 13.66
CA ASP A 48 11.24 -0.23 12.61
C ASP A 48 10.56 -0.70 11.31
N CYS A 49 10.27 0.25 10.45
CA CYS A 49 9.76 0.01 9.10
C CYS A 49 10.87 -0.50 8.15
N SER A 50 10.46 -1.21 7.09
CA SER A 50 11.39 -1.73 6.08
C SER A 50 11.74 -0.64 5.05
N VAL A 51 13.03 -0.36 4.89
CA VAL A 51 13.54 0.56 3.86
C VAL A 51 13.27 0.01 2.46
N ASP A 52 13.45 -1.30 2.26
CA ASP A 52 13.22 -1.95 0.96
C ASP A 52 11.74 -1.85 0.54
N GLU A 53 10.82 -2.00 1.49
CA GLU A 53 9.39 -1.85 1.22
C GLU A 53 9.03 -0.40 0.91
N THR A 54 9.64 0.55 1.63
CA THR A 54 9.46 1.98 1.36
C THR A 54 9.92 2.33 -0.05
N LEU A 55 11.12 1.87 -0.44
CA LEU A 55 11.64 2.08 -1.79
C LEU A 55 10.74 1.45 -2.86
N ARG A 56 10.27 0.21 -2.62
CA ARG A 56 9.36 -0.50 -3.52
C ARG A 56 8.06 0.27 -3.72
N LEU A 57 7.48 0.81 -2.65
CA LEU A 57 6.25 1.60 -2.70
C LEU A 57 6.45 2.91 -3.46
N VAL A 58 7.56 3.63 -3.22
CA VAL A 58 7.89 4.86 -3.97
C VAL A 58 8.00 4.56 -5.47
N GLN A 59 8.71 3.50 -5.84
CA GLN A 59 8.84 3.08 -7.24
C GLN A 59 7.50 2.67 -7.85
N ALA A 60 6.64 1.99 -7.09
CA ALA A 60 5.31 1.60 -7.54
C ALA A 60 4.42 2.83 -7.80
N PHE A 61 4.45 3.83 -6.92
CA PHE A 61 3.72 5.09 -7.12
C PHE A 61 4.21 5.84 -8.36
N GLN A 62 5.52 5.98 -8.53
CA GLN A 62 6.10 6.59 -9.73
C GLN A 62 5.71 5.84 -11.02
N PHE A 63 5.65 4.52 -10.96
CA PHE A 63 5.23 3.70 -12.10
C PHE A 63 3.75 3.92 -12.45
N THR A 64 2.84 3.83 -11.46
CA THR A 64 1.40 4.05 -11.73
C THR A 64 1.12 5.47 -12.20
N ASP A 65 1.84 6.47 -11.70
CA ASP A 65 1.65 7.87 -12.12
C ASP A 65 2.11 8.08 -13.57
N LYS A 66 3.20 7.41 -13.99
CA LYS A 66 3.74 7.52 -15.36
C LYS A 66 2.96 6.69 -16.38
N HIS A 67 2.52 5.49 -16.01
CA HIS A 67 1.97 4.50 -16.94
C HIS A 67 0.44 4.36 -16.86
N GLY A 68 -0.18 4.83 -15.78
CA GLY A 68 -1.62 4.63 -15.55
C GLY A 68 -2.00 3.17 -15.30
N GLU A 69 -1.05 2.33 -14.91
CA GLU A 69 -1.23 0.91 -14.63
C GLU A 69 -1.11 0.63 -13.14
N VAL A 70 -1.79 -0.41 -12.66
CA VAL A 70 -1.85 -0.76 -11.24
C VAL A 70 -0.79 -1.81 -10.90
N CYS A 71 -0.02 -1.53 -9.85
CA CYS A 71 0.94 -2.45 -9.24
C CYS A 71 0.25 -3.34 -8.20
N LEU A 72 0.45 -4.65 -8.29
CA LEU A 72 -0.12 -5.62 -7.34
C LEU A 72 0.73 -5.79 -6.08
N ALA A 73 0.22 -6.61 -5.14
CA ALA A 73 0.95 -7.00 -3.95
C ALA A 73 2.32 -7.58 -4.30
N GLY A 74 3.37 -7.06 -3.64
CA GLY A 74 4.75 -7.50 -3.88
C GLY A 74 5.36 -7.07 -5.22
N TRP A 75 4.70 -6.22 -6.00
CA TRP A 75 5.24 -5.70 -7.26
C TRP A 75 6.62 -5.06 -7.06
N LYS A 76 7.54 -5.38 -7.96
CA LYS A 76 8.88 -4.79 -8.07
C LYS A 76 9.12 -4.32 -9.51
N PRO A 77 10.08 -3.41 -9.77
CA PRO A 77 10.42 -3.01 -11.14
C PRO A 77 10.63 -4.21 -12.06
N GLY A 78 9.94 -4.22 -13.20
CA GLY A 78 9.95 -5.33 -14.16
C GLY A 78 8.91 -6.44 -13.92
N SER A 79 8.14 -6.38 -12.83
CA SER A 79 7.01 -7.30 -12.60
C SER A 79 5.81 -6.92 -13.45
N ASP A 80 4.95 -7.89 -13.73
CA ASP A 80 3.69 -7.68 -14.43
C ASP A 80 2.75 -6.73 -13.67
N THR A 81 1.94 -6.00 -14.43
CA THR A 81 1.03 -4.95 -13.97
C THR A 81 -0.37 -5.15 -14.56
N ILE A 82 -1.36 -4.49 -13.98
CA ILE A 82 -2.74 -4.54 -14.47
C ILE A 82 -3.13 -3.18 -15.07
N LYS A 83 -3.56 -3.18 -16.33
CA LYS A 83 -4.25 -2.02 -16.92
C LYS A 83 -5.64 -1.89 -16.29
N PRO A 84 -6.02 -0.72 -15.74
CA PRO A 84 -7.29 -0.51 -15.03
C PRO A 84 -8.48 -0.41 -16.01
N ASP A 85 -8.73 -1.47 -16.77
CA ASP A 85 -9.86 -1.65 -17.67
C ASP A 85 -10.32 -3.12 -17.65
N VAL A 86 -11.62 -3.36 -17.74
CA VAL A 86 -12.22 -4.69 -17.62
C VAL A 86 -11.76 -5.64 -18.73
N GLN A 87 -11.56 -5.14 -19.95
CA GLN A 87 -11.11 -5.99 -21.06
C GLN A 87 -9.59 -6.16 -21.04
N LYS A 88 -8.85 -5.08 -20.78
CA LYS A 88 -7.37 -5.13 -20.79
C LYS A 88 -6.81 -5.90 -19.59
N SER A 89 -7.46 -5.86 -18.43
CA SER A 89 -7.03 -6.63 -17.24
C SER A 89 -7.06 -8.14 -17.46
N LYS A 90 -7.90 -8.64 -18.37
CA LYS A 90 -7.94 -10.08 -18.72
C LYS A 90 -6.59 -10.58 -19.26
N GLU A 91 -5.82 -9.73 -19.95
CA GLU A 91 -4.49 -10.09 -20.44
C GLU A 91 -3.58 -10.54 -19.30
N TYR A 92 -3.60 -9.82 -18.18
CA TYR A 92 -2.86 -10.18 -16.97
C TYR A 92 -3.36 -11.52 -16.39
N PHE A 93 -4.67 -11.64 -16.15
CA PHE A 93 -5.24 -12.85 -15.53
C PHE A 93 -5.12 -14.10 -16.40
N SER A 94 -5.04 -13.97 -17.72
CA SER A 94 -4.78 -15.08 -18.63
C SER A 94 -3.34 -15.59 -18.59
N LYS A 95 -2.35 -14.74 -18.26
CA LYS A 95 -0.94 -15.13 -18.12
C LYS A 95 -0.63 -15.86 -16.81
N GLN A 96 -1.48 -15.67 -15.79
CA GLN A 96 -1.31 -16.25 -14.43
C GLN A 96 -2.00 -17.62 -14.26
N LYS A 97 -2.39 -18.26 -15.37
CA LYS A 97 -3.00 -19.59 -15.38
C LYS A 97 -1.97 -20.70 -15.50
#